data_AF-A0A242NTF1-F1
#
_entry.id   AF-A0A242NTF1-F1
#
_cell.length_a   1.000
_cell.length_b   1.000
_cell.length_c   1.000
_cell.angle_alpha   90.00
_cell.angle_beta   90.00
_cell.angle_gamma   90.00
#
_symmetry.space_group_name_H-M   'P 1'
#
loop_
_entity.id
_entity.type
_entity.pdbx_description
1 polymer ?
#
loop_
_entity_poly.entity_id
_entity_poly.type
_entity_poly.pdbx_seq_one_letter_code
_entity_poly.pdbx_strand_id
1 'polypeptide(L)'
;MTITNQEYAEAAIKANEAGKALKIENGKLTLVAPEPMKFTEKQIIFQNQQLKESLLKEANSEIDILNDKIEFDEATDDDVAMLKKWKLYRISLKKLDASDINVIFPEKP
;
A
#
# COMPACT_ATOMS: atom_id res chain seq x y z
N MET A 1 17.11 25.52 -28.85
CA MET A 1 18.50 25.18 -28.50
C MET A 1 18.53 23.67 -28.29
N THR A 2 19.34 22.94 -29.04
CA THR A 2 19.42 21.47 -28.93
C THR A 2 20.55 21.15 -27.97
N ILE A 3 20.21 20.58 -26.81
CA ILE A 3 21.21 20.12 -25.84
C ILE A 3 21.98 18.97 -26.48
N THR A 4 23.31 19.03 -26.48
CA THR A 4 24.14 17.95 -26.99
C THR A 4 24.19 16.78 -26.01
N ASN A 5 24.50 15.58 -26.51
CA ASN A 5 24.63 14.40 -25.66
C ASN A 5 25.73 14.56 -24.59
N GLN A 6 26.81 15.29 -24.91
CA GLN A 6 27.88 15.57 -23.96
C GLN A 6 27.41 16.50 -22.82
N GLU A 7 26.73 17.59 -23.15
CA GLU A 7 26.18 18.52 -22.14
C GLU A 7 25.16 17.83 -21.23
N TYR A 8 24.34 16.94 -21.79
CA TYR A 8 23.42 16.12 -21.00
C TYR A 8 24.16 15.16 -20.06
N ALA A 9 25.20 14.47 -20.54
CA ALA A 9 25.99 13.54 -19.74
C ALA A 9 26.70 14.23 -18.57
N GLU A 10 27.33 15.38 -18.82
CA GLU A 10 28.00 16.18 -17.77
C GLU A 10 27.00 16.69 -16.73
N ALA A 11 25.82 17.14 -17.17
CA ALA A 11 24.76 17.54 -16.25
C ALA A 11 24.23 16.37 -15.42
N ALA A 12 24.13 15.17 -16.00
CA ALA A 12 23.61 13.98 -15.32
C ALA A 12 24.58 13.50 -14.23
N ILE A 13 25.89 13.54 -14.50
CA ILE A 13 26.93 13.23 -13.51
C ILE A 13 26.81 14.21 -12.32
N LYS A 14 26.77 15.51 -12.59
CA LYS A 14 26.64 16.54 -11.53
C LYS A 14 25.33 16.41 -10.74
N ALA A 15 24.24 16.04 -11.40
CA ALA A 15 22.95 15.82 -10.74
C ALA A 15 23.04 14.63 -9.78
N ASN A 16 23.59 13.50 -10.22
CA ASN A 16 23.76 12.31 -9.39
C ASN A 16 24.70 12.57 -8.20
N GLU A 17 25.84 13.23 -8.41
CA GLU A 17 26.77 13.61 -7.33
C GLU A 17 26.13 14.54 -6.30
N ALA A 18 25.26 15.45 -6.75
CA ALA A 18 24.53 16.37 -5.89
C ALA A 18 23.25 15.77 -5.28
N GLY A 19 22.91 14.52 -5.58
CA GLY A 19 21.64 13.90 -5.17
C GLY A 19 20.41 14.63 -5.73
N LYS A 20 20.54 15.24 -6.92
CA LYS A 20 19.53 16.04 -7.62
C LYS A 20 19.05 15.34 -8.88
N ALA A 21 17.85 15.68 -9.33
CA ALA A 21 17.30 15.24 -10.61
C ALA A 21 17.55 16.30 -11.69
N LEU A 22 17.64 15.87 -12.95
CA LEU A 22 17.66 16.78 -14.10
C LEU A 22 16.25 17.06 -14.60
N LYS A 23 15.95 18.34 -14.85
CA LYS A 23 14.71 18.77 -15.51
C LYS A 23 15.02 19.80 -16.59
N ILE A 24 14.32 19.70 -17.73
CA ILE A 24 14.40 20.70 -18.79
C ILE A 24 13.31 21.74 -18.54
N GLU A 25 13.71 22.97 -18.25
CA GLU A 25 12.80 24.11 -18.12
C GLU A 25 13.21 25.20 -19.11
N ASN A 26 12.27 25.66 -19.92
CA ASN A 26 12.50 26.65 -20.98
C ASN A 26 13.67 26.31 -21.93
N GLY A 27 13.88 25.01 -22.21
CA GLY A 27 14.95 24.53 -23.08
C GLY A 27 16.35 24.51 -22.44
N LYS A 28 16.45 24.69 -21.12
CA LYS A 28 17.70 24.63 -20.36
C LYS A 28 17.68 23.46 -19.37
N LEU A 29 18.79 22.74 -19.24
CA LEU A 29 18.98 21.74 -18.18
C LEU A 29 19.16 22.43 -16.82
N THR A 30 18.34 22.03 -15.86
CA THR A 30 18.38 22.51 -14.49
C THR A 30 18.45 21.33 -13.52
N LEU A 31 19.23 21.50 -12.45
CA LEU A 31 19.29 20.54 -11.36
C LEU A 31 18.23 20.90 -10.34
N VAL A 32 17.24 20.03 -10.17
CA VAL A 32 16.15 20.18 -9.21
C VAL A 32 16.32 19.19 -8.07
N ALA A 33 15.78 19.50 -6.90
CA ALA A 33 15.68 18.49 -5.85
C ALA A 33 14.85 17.31 -6.37
N PRO A 34 15.23 16.05 -6.07
CA PRO A 34 14.45 14.92 -6.50
C PRO A 34 13.08 15.02 -5.83
N GLU A 35 12.01 15.00 -6.62
CA GLU A 35 10.68 14.88 -6.04
C GLU A 35 10.58 13.53 -5.33
N PRO A 36 10.11 13.49 -4.07
CA PRO A 36 9.92 12.22 -3.40
C PRO A 36 8.96 11.38 -4.23
N MET A 37 9.26 10.08 -4.40
CA MET A 37 8.32 9.17 -5.04
C MET A 37 7.04 9.15 -4.21
N LYS A 38 6.02 9.84 -4.70
CA LYS A 38 4.66 9.75 -4.18
C LYS A 38 3.88 8.84 -5.10
N PHE A 39 3.20 7.87 -4.52
CA PHE A 39 2.24 7.08 -5.29
C PHE A 39 1.17 8.01 -5.85
N THR A 40 0.79 7.78 -7.10
CA THR A 40 -0.41 8.38 -7.68
C THR A 40 -1.65 7.86 -6.94
N GLU A 41 -2.75 8.62 -6.96
CA GLU A 41 -4.02 8.17 -6.37
C GLU A 41 -4.44 6.78 -6.88
N LYS A 42 -4.25 6.52 -8.18
CA LYS A 42 -4.53 5.20 -8.78
C LYS A 42 -3.68 4.07 -8.17
N GLN A 43 -2.41 4.33 -7.89
CA GLN A 43 -1.52 3.36 -7.26
C GLN A 43 -1.91 3.15 -5.78
N ILE A 44 -2.32 4.20 -5.07
CA ILE A 44 -2.81 4.10 -3.69
C ILE A 44 -4.09 3.25 -3.65
N ILE A 45 -5.07 3.55 -4.51
CA ILE A 45 -6.31 2.78 -4.62
C ILE A 45 -6.02 1.31 -4.93
N PHE A 46 -5.12 1.04 -5.87
CA PHE A 46 -4.72 -0.34 -6.18
C PHE A 46 -4.12 -1.05 -4.97
N GLN A 47 -3.22 -0.40 -4.23
CA GLN A 47 -2.65 -0.95 -3.00
C GLN A 47 -3.71 -1.20 -1.93
N ASN A 48 -4.65 -0.27 -1.73
CA ASN A 48 -5.74 -0.41 -0.78
C ASN A 48 -6.63 -1.61 -1.13
N GLN A 49 -6.96 -1.82 -2.41
CA GLN A 49 -7.73 -2.97 -2.87
C GLN A 49 -7.00 -4.29 -2.61
N GLN A 50 -5.70 -4.36 -2.95
CA GLN A 50 -4.87 -5.54 -2.69
C GLN A 50 -4.75 -5.84 -1.18
N LEU A 51 -4.56 -4.80 -0.36
CA LEU A 51 -4.51 -4.95 1.09
C LEU A 51 -5.85 -5.47 1.64
N LYS A 52 -6.98 -4.91 1.19
CA LYS A 52 -8.32 -5.39 1.57
C LYS A 52 -8.53 -6.86 1.22
N GLU A 53 -8.11 -7.30 0.04
CA GLU A 53 -8.20 -8.71 -0.37
C GLU A 53 -7.33 -9.62 0.51
N SER A 54 -6.09 -9.21 0.79
CA SER A 54 -5.18 -9.95 1.68
C SER A 54 -5.76 -10.10 3.09
N LEU A 55 -6.26 -9.01 3.68
CA LEU A 55 -6.85 -9.03 5.02
C LEU A 55 -8.14 -9.85 5.08
N LEU A 56 -8.94 -9.87 4.01
CA LEU A 56 -10.12 -10.74 3.92
C LEU A 56 -9.75 -12.22 3.86
N LYS A 57 -8.68 -12.57 3.12
CA LYS A 57 -8.17 -13.93 3.05
C LYS A 57 -7.66 -14.41 4.41
N GLU A 58 -6.90 -13.56 5.10
CA GLU A 58 -6.43 -13.83 6.46
C GLU A 58 -7.60 -14.02 7.43
N ALA A 59 -8.56 -13.09 7.45
CA ALA A 59 -9.73 -13.20 8.32
C ALA A 59 -10.55 -14.47 8.04
N ASN A 60 -10.67 -14.91 6.78
CA ASN A 60 -11.31 -16.19 6.46
C ASN A 60 -10.52 -17.37 7.02
N SER A 61 -9.20 -17.39 6.84
CA SER A 61 -8.33 -18.46 7.37
C SER A 61 -8.44 -18.60 8.89
N GLU A 62 -8.41 -17.49 9.62
CA GLU A 62 -8.56 -17.50 11.09
C GLU A 62 -9.96 -17.95 11.52
N ILE A 63 -11.00 -17.52 10.80
CA ILE A 63 -12.38 -17.96 11.04
C ILE A 63 -12.51 -19.46 10.81
N ASP A 64 -11.91 -19.99 9.75
CA ASP A 64 -11.99 -21.41 9.41
C ASP A 64 -11.34 -22.26 10.53
N ILE A 65 -10.11 -21.92 10.94
CA ILE A 65 -9.41 -22.58 12.07
C ILE A 65 -10.25 -22.56 13.35
N LEU A 66 -10.86 -21.41 13.67
CA LEU A 66 -11.67 -21.27 14.88
C LEU A 66 -13.01 -22.02 14.78
N ASN A 67 -13.62 -22.11 13.60
CA ASN A 67 -14.80 -22.95 13.40
C ASN A 67 -14.44 -24.44 13.52
N ASP A 68 -13.30 -24.87 12.97
CA ASP A 68 -12.82 -26.26 13.07
C ASP A 68 -12.67 -26.65 14.55
N LYS A 69 -12.05 -25.79 15.38
CA LYS A 69 -11.97 -26.01 16.83
C LYS A 69 -13.35 -26.21 17.49
N ILE A 70 -14.35 -25.46 17.06
CA ILE A 70 -15.73 -25.60 17.58
C ILE A 70 -16.34 -26.91 17.09
N GLU A 71 -16.15 -27.27 15.82
CA GLU A 71 -16.67 -28.50 15.22
C GLU A 71 -16.14 -29.76 15.93
N PHE A 72 -14.89 -29.72 16.37
CA PHE A 72 -14.24 -30.84 17.08
C PHE A 72 -14.30 -30.73 18.61
N ASP A 73 -15.12 -29.83 19.17
CA ASP A 73 -15.27 -29.60 20.62
C ASP A 73 -13.94 -29.26 21.35
N GLU A 74 -12.96 -28.71 20.63
CA GLU A 74 -11.63 -28.29 21.13
C GLU A 74 -11.56 -26.77 21.43
N ALA A 75 -12.64 -26.03 21.17
CA ALA A 75 -12.68 -24.58 21.35
C ALA A 75 -12.77 -24.18 22.83
N THR A 76 -11.96 -23.19 23.20
CA THR A 76 -12.09 -22.47 24.48
C THR A 76 -13.09 -21.31 24.38
N ASP A 77 -13.52 -20.78 25.52
CA ASP A 77 -14.34 -19.54 25.55
C ASP A 77 -13.65 -18.37 24.84
N ASP A 78 -12.31 -18.29 24.94
CA ASP A 78 -11.51 -17.28 24.25
C ASP A 78 -11.52 -17.47 22.73
N ASP A 79 -11.48 -18.72 22.24
CA ASP A 79 -11.61 -19.02 20.80
C ASP A 79 -12.98 -18.58 20.27
N VAL A 80 -14.06 -18.82 21.02
CA VAL A 80 -15.42 -18.39 20.65
C VAL A 80 -15.53 -16.86 20.63
N ALA A 81 -14.95 -16.18 21.62
CA ALA A 81 -14.89 -14.72 21.66
C ALA A 81 -14.07 -14.17 20.48
N MET A 82 -12.93 -14.79 20.16
CA MET A 82 -12.05 -14.41 19.07
C MET A 82 -12.73 -14.62 17.70
N LEU A 83 -13.47 -15.71 17.52
CA LEU A 83 -14.25 -15.99 16.33
C LEU A 83 -15.27 -14.88 16.05
N LYS A 84 -15.95 -14.39 17.09
CA LYS A 84 -16.89 -13.27 16.97
C LYS A 84 -16.17 -12.00 16.51
N LYS A 85 -15.00 -11.69 17.07
CA LYS A 85 -14.21 -10.51 16.67
C LYS A 85 -13.76 -10.62 15.21
N TRP A 86 -13.22 -11.76 14.77
CA TRP A 86 -12.83 -11.97 13.38
C TRP A 86 -14.00 -11.86 12.40
N LYS A 87 -15.18 -12.40 12.75
CA LYS A 87 -16.39 -12.26 11.93
C LYS A 87 -16.81 -10.79 11.79
N LEU A 88 -16.78 -10.01 12.88
CA LEU A 88 -17.07 -8.57 12.86
C LEU A 88 -16.02 -7.77 12.05
N TYR A 89 -14.74 -8.11 12.22
CA TYR A 89 -13.64 -7.53 11.45
C TYR A 89 -13.82 -7.77 9.95
N ARG A 90 -14.11 -9.01 9.53
CA ARG A 90 -14.39 -9.36 8.13
C ARG A 90 -15.58 -8.59 7.55
N ILE A 91 -16.66 -8.43 8.32
CA ILE A 91 -17.82 -7.62 7.91
C ILE A 91 -17.42 -6.15 7.71
N SER A 92 -16.61 -5.61 8.61
CA SER A 92 -16.11 -4.24 8.54
C SER A 92 -15.23 -4.04 7.30
N LEU A 93 -14.30 -4.96 7.03
CA LEU A 93 -13.49 -4.97 5.80
C LEU A 93 -14.34 -5.04 4.54
N LYS A 94 -15.40 -5.87 4.51
CA LYS A 94 -16.28 -5.96 3.34
C LYS A 94 -16.98 -4.64 3.04
N LYS A 95 -17.41 -3.91 4.07
CA LYS A 95 -18.06 -2.59 3.96
C LYS A 95 -17.08 -1.45 3.64
N LEU A 96 -15.81 -1.61 3.96
CA LEU A 96 -14.77 -0.59 3.73
C LEU A 96 -14.67 -0.20 2.26
N ASP A 97 -14.66 1.10 1.95
CA ASP A 97 -14.41 1.59 0.59
C ASP A 97 -12.89 1.72 0.35
N ALA A 98 -12.32 0.79 -0.41
CA ALA A 98 -10.90 0.79 -0.75
C ALA A 98 -10.55 1.72 -1.93
N SER A 99 -11.54 2.45 -2.48
CA SER A 99 -11.30 3.49 -3.48
C SER A 99 -11.00 4.86 -2.85
N ASP A 100 -11.20 5.01 -1.53
CA ASP A 100 -10.73 6.18 -0.79
C ASP A 100 -9.22 6.07 -0.54
N ILE A 101 -8.47 7.08 -0.98
CA ILE A 101 -7.02 7.17 -0.80
C ILE A 101 -6.61 7.41 0.67
N ASN A 102 -7.53 7.92 1.48
CA ASN A 102 -7.32 8.18 2.91
C ASN A 102 -8.00 7.12 3.80
N VAL A 103 -8.42 5.99 3.21
CA VAL A 103 -9.11 4.93 3.92
C VAL A 103 -8.31 4.45 5.12
N ILE A 104 -8.99 4.32 6.27
CA ILE A 104 -8.41 3.76 7.48
C ILE A 104 -8.89 2.33 7.62
N PHE A 105 -7.97 1.38 7.56
CA PHE A 105 -8.29 -0.03 7.77
C PHE A 105 -8.61 -0.29 9.24
N PRO A 106 -9.63 -1.12 9.54
CA PRO A 106 -9.89 -1.53 10.91
C PRO A 106 -8.70 -2.30 11.47
N GLU A 107 -8.52 -2.25 12.78
CA GLU A 107 -7.50 -3.05 13.46
C GLU A 107 -7.93 -4.52 13.52
N LYS A 108 -6.93 -5.41 13.48
CA LYS A 108 -7.15 -6.84 13.61
C LYS A 108 -7.53 -7.17 15.08
N PRO A 109 -8.38 -8.21 15.28
CA PRO A 109 -8.78 -8.70 16.61
C PRO A 109 -7.67 -9.11 17.58
#